data_AF-A0A2P5DCC7-F1
#
_entry.id   AF-A0A2P5DCC7-F1
#
_cell.length_a   1.000
_cell.length_b   1.000
_cell.length_c   1.000
_cell.angle_alpha   90.00
_cell.angle_beta   90.00
_cell.angle_gamma   90.00
#
_symmetry.space_group_name_H-M   'P 1'
#
loop_
_entity.id
_entity.type
_entity.pdbx_description
1 polymer ?
#
loop_
_entity_poly.entity_id
_entity_poly.type
_entity_poly.pdbx_seq_one_letter_code
_entity_poly.pdbx_strand_id
1 'polypeptide(L)'
;MGTSKIKIEKFNRKGDFGIWKKKMRAVVVQQKCVHTIRDGSDFPEVMKASKKQEIQELAYSLQILNLSDNVLRKIDEEDTATKI
;
A
#
# COMPACT_ATOMS: atom_id res chain seq x y z
N MET A 1 24.70 1.07 -9.46
CA MET A 1 23.44 0.64 -10.10
C MET A 1 22.31 1.46 -9.51
N GLY A 2 21.72 2.36 -10.30
CA GLY A 2 20.71 3.30 -9.81
C GLY A 2 19.45 2.55 -9.38
N THR A 3 19.06 2.69 -8.12
CA THR A 3 17.74 2.24 -7.66
C THR A 3 16.71 3.16 -8.32
N SER A 4 16.10 2.69 -9.40
CA SER A 4 14.95 3.37 -10.00
C SER A 4 13.81 3.34 -8.99
N LYS A 5 13.75 4.35 -8.13
CA LYS A 5 12.64 4.58 -7.21
C LYS A 5 11.43 4.85 -8.09
N ILE A 6 10.56 3.84 -8.25
CA ILE A 6 9.31 4.03 -8.96
C ILE A 6 8.49 5.03 -8.14
N LYS A 7 8.36 6.25 -8.68
CA LYS A 7 7.59 7.33 -8.09
C LYS A 7 6.24 7.33 -8.79
N ILE A 8 5.23 6.73 -8.19
CA ILE A 8 3.86 6.89 -8.66
C ILE A 8 3.32 8.21 -8.15
N GLU A 9 2.42 8.84 -8.91
CA GLU A 9 1.71 10.02 -8.42
C GLU A 9 0.83 9.65 -7.23
N LYS A 10 0.84 10.53 -6.23
CA LYS A 10 -0.02 10.39 -5.06
C LYS A 10 -1.49 10.46 -5.49
N PHE A 11 -2.32 9.56 -4.98
CA PHE A 11 -3.76 9.63 -5.25
C PHE A 11 -4.39 10.79 -4.49
N ASN A 12 -5.02 11.70 -5.23
CA ASN A 12 -5.62 12.94 -4.70
C ASN A 12 -7.14 13.04 -4.89
N ARG A 13 -7.81 11.93 -5.24
CA ARG A 13 -9.26 11.82 -5.58
C ARG A 13 -9.71 12.49 -6.87
N LYS A 14 -8.86 13.24 -7.57
CA LYS A 14 -9.22 13.90 -8.84
C LYS A 14 -8.98 13.00 -10.06
N GLY A 15 -8.12 11.99 -9.93
CA GLY A 15 -7.81 11.04 -11.00
C GLY A 15 -8.61 9.73 -10.91
N ASP A 16 -8.44 8.90 -11.93
CA ASP A 16 -9.00 7.55 -11.98
C ASP A 16 -8.33 6.65 -10.92
N PHE A 17 -9.11 6.28 -9.90
CA PHE A 17 -8.68 5.39 -8.84
C PHE A 17 -8.31 3.99 -9.35
N GLY A 18 -8.99 3.49 -10.38
CA GLY A 18 -8.69 2.20 -11.02
C GLY A 18 -7.31 2.20 -11.68
N ILE A 19 -6.93 3.29 -12.36
CA ILE A 19 -5.59 3.46 -12.93
C ILE A 19 -4.54 3.55 -11.81
N TRP A 20 -4.81 4.35 -10.78
CA TRP A 20 -3.90 4.46 -9.63
C TRP A 20 -3.71 3.11 -8.92
N LYS A 21 -4.80 2.36 -8.68
CA LYS A 21 -4.78 1.02 -8.08
C LYS A 21 -3.94 0.04 -8.89
N LYS A 22 -4.05 0.05 -10.24
CA LYS A 22 -3.22 -0.77 -11.12
C LYS A 22 -1.73 -0.42 -11.01
N LYS A 23 -1.39 0.88 -11.01
CA LYS A 23 0.00 1.36 -10.82
C LYS A 23 0.54 0.98 -9.44
N MET A 24 -0.27 1.13 -8.39
CA MET A 24 0.10 0.76 -7.02
C MET A 24 0.36 -0.74 -6.89
N ARG A 25 -0.45 -1.59 -7.53
CA ARG A 25 -0.20 -3.03 -7.59
C ARG A 25 1.15 -3.35 -8.24
N ALA A 26 1.53 -2.65 -9.31
CA ALA A 26 2.83 -2.84 -9.96
C ALA A 26 4.01 -2.47 -9.03
N VAL A 27 3.88 -1.36 -8.27
CA VAL A 27 4.88 -0.97 -7.26
C VAL A 27 5.02 -2.03 -6.17
N VAL A 28 3.89 -2.53 -5.66
CA VAL A 28 3.90 -3.54 -4.59
C VAL A 28 4.46 -4.88 -5.06
N VAL A 29 4.21 -5.27 -6.32
CA VAL A 29 4.87 -6.43 -6.96
C VAL A 29 6.38 -6.23 -7.03
N GLN A 30 6.83 -5.05 -7.45
CA GLN A 30 8.26 -4.72 -7.54
C GLN A 30 8.94 -4.76 -6.16
N GLN A 31 8.26 -4.28 -5.12
CA GLN A 31 8.77 -4.30 -3.74
C GLN A 31 8.59 -5.66 -3.04
N LYS A 32 8.18 -6.70 -3.78
CA LYS A 32 7.94 -8.07 -3.27
C LYS A 32 6.88 -8.14 -2.16
N CYS A 33 5.98 -7.16 -2.11
CA CYS A 33 4.86 -7.10 -1.17
C CYS A 33 3.54 -7.60 -1.78
N VAL A 34 3.56 -8.26 -2.95
CA VAL A 34 2.33 -8.70 -3.63
C VAL A 34 1.43 -9.60 -2.78
N HIS A 35 2.02 -10.35 -1.84
CA HIS A 35 1.30 -11.26 -0.94
C HIS A 35 0.43 -10.54 0.10
N THR A 36 0.64 -9.25 0.36
CA THR A 36 -0.22 -8.47 1.28
C THR A 36 -1.48 -7.94 0.61
N ILE A 37 -1.50 -7.82 -0.72
CA ILE A 37 -2.68 -7.35 -1.47
C ILE A 37 -3.66 -8.50 -1.74
N ARG A 38 -3.16 -9.74 -1.79
CA ARG A 38 -3.98 -10.93 -2.03
C ARG A 38 -4.35 -11.54 -0.67
N ASP A 39 -5.37 -10.95 -0.03
CA ASP A 39 -6.06 -11.39 1.21
C ASP A 39 -5.21 -11.94 2.38
N GLY A 40 -3.90 -11.67 2.42
CA GLY A 40 -2.97 -12.21 3.43
C GLY A 40 -2.84 -13.74 3.44
N SER A 41 -3.57 -14.46 2.60
CA SER A 41 -3.66 -15.93 2.57
C SER A 41 -2.55 -16.59 1.75
N ASP A 42 -1.75 -15.79 1.03
CA ASP A 42 -0.74 -16.29 0.09
C ASP A 42 0.70 -16.16 0.58
N PHE A 43 0.90 -15.88 1.87
CA PHE A 43 2.23 -16.03 2.43
C PHE A 43 2.58 -17.52 2.49
N PRO A 44 3.74 -17.95 1.95
CA PRO A 44 4.20 -19.32 2.12
C PRO A 44 4.18 -19.70 3.61
N GLU A 45 3.67 -20.89 3.93
CA GLU A 45 3.64 -21.42 5.30
C GLU A 45 5.04 -21.43 5.94
N VAL A 46 6.06 -21.64 5.10
CA VAL A 46 7.49 -21.67 5.45
C VAL A 46 8.06 -20.28 5.80
N MET A 47 7.33 -19.19 5.53
CA MET A 47 7.81 -17.84 5.82
C MET A 47 7.67 -17.52 7.33
N LYS A 48 8.77 -17.06 7.94
CA LYS A 48 8.79 -16.64 9.35
C LYS A 48 7.76 -15.52 9.61
N ALA A 49 7.09 -15.57 10.76
CA ALA A 49 6.10 -14.58 11.17
C ALA A 49 6.67 -13.14 11.15
N SER A 50 7.91 -12.96 11.61
CA SER A 50 8.60 -11.67 11.55
C SER A 50 8.73 -11.13 10.12
N LYS A 51 9.01 -12.02 9.15
CA LYS A 51 9.12 -11.62 7.75
C LYS A 51 7.77 -11.27 7.14
N LYS A 52 6.70 -11.96 7.53
CA LYS A 52 5.33 -11.60 7.11
C LYS A 52 4.96 -10.21 7.63
N GLN A 53 5.27 -9.92 8.90
CA GLN A 53 5.04 -8.62 9.51
C GLN A 53 5.82 -7.50 8.79
N GLU A 54 7.13 -7.69 8.52
CA GLU A 54 7.92 -6.71 7.75
C GLU A 54 7.30 -6.39 6.38
N ILE A 55 6.82 -7.41 5.66
CA ILE A 55 6.21 -7.23 4.34
C ILE A 55 4.86 -6.50 4.46
N GLN A 56 4.08 -6.77 5.50
CA GLN A 56 2.83 -6.06 5.81
C GLN A 56 3.08 -4.58 6.14
N GLU A 57 4.03 -4.30 7.04
CA GLU A 57 4.41 -2.93 7.40
C GLU A 57 4.94 -2.15 6.19
N LEU A 58 5.74 -2.80 5.32
CA LEU A 58 6.21 -2.18 4.08
C LEU A 58 5.04 -1.86 3.14
N ALA A 59 4.11 -2.80 2.97
CA ALA A 59 2.95 -2.60 2.11
C ALA A 59 2.05 -1.47 2.61
N TYR A 60 1.80 -1.42 3.92
CA TYR A 60 1.05 -0.35 4.56
C TYR A 60 1.74 1.01 4.39
N SER A 61 3.04 1.06 4.67
CA SER A 61 3.85 2.27 4.49
C SER A 61 3.80 2.77 3.04
N LEU A 62 3.90 1.86 2.06
CA LEU A 62 3.79 2.22 0.65
C LEU A 62 2.41 2.77 0.30
N GLN A 63 1.33 2.20 0.83
CA GLN A 63 -0.01 2.71 0.60
C GLN A 63 -0.13 4.15 1.08
N ILE A 64 0.24 4.41 2.35
CA ILE A 64 0.20 5.77 2.93
C ILE A 64 1.04 6.75 2.13
N LEU A 65 2.29 6.40 1.80
CA LEU A 65 3.21 7.29 1.09
C LEU A 65 2.73 7.67 -0.32
N ASN A 66 1.84 6.87 -0.90
CA ASN A 66 1.25 7.10 -2.22
C ASN A 66 -0.15 7.72 -2.18
N LEU A 67 -0.63 8.13 -1.00
CA LEU A 67 -1.83 8.95 -0.85
C LEU A 67 -1.43 10.41 -0.66
N SER A 68 -2.29 11.31 -1.15
CA SER A 68 -2.17 12.74 -0.88
C SER A 68 -2.65 13.07 0.54
N ASP A 69 -2.14 14.15 1.11
CA ASP A 69 -2.50 14.62 2.45
C ASP A 69 -4.01 14.86 2.60
N ASN A 70 -4.70 15.33 1.54
CA ASN A 70 -6.15 15.52 1.55
C ASN A 70 -6.96 14.22 1.55
N VAL A 71 -6.36 13.10 1.11
CA VAL A 71 -6.96 11.78 1.25
C VAL A 71 -6.71 11.24 2.64
N LEU A 72 -5.48 11.37 3.15
CA LEU A 72 -5.10 10.92 4.49
C LEU A 72 -5.96 11.58 5.57
N ARG A 73 -6.15 12.91 5.53
CA ARG A 73 -7.02 13.62 6.48
C ARG A 73 -8.45 13.07 6.53
N LYS A 74 -9.00 12.69 5.37
CA LYS A 74 -10.35 12.13 5.31
C LYS A 74 -10.44 10.71 5.85
N ILE A 75 -9.40 9.91 5.62
CA ILE A 75 -9.29 8.58 6.22
C ILE A 75 -9.22 8.70 7.75
N ASP A 76 -8.44 9.65 8.28
CA ASP A 76 -8.34 9.89 9.73
C ASP A 76 -9.67 10.39 10.32
N GLU A 77 -10.39 11.27 9.62
CA GLU A 77 -11.75 11.73 9.97
C GLU A 77 -12.78 10.59 9.96
N GLU A 78 -12.70 9.67 8.99
CA GLU A 78 -13.57 8.49 8.93
C GLU A 78 -13.25 7.47 10.03
N ASP A 79 -11.97 7.21 10.32
CA ASP A 79 -11.55 6.29 11.40
C ASP A 79 -12.00 6.81 12.78
N THR A 80 -11.88 8.13 13.01
CA THR A 80 -12.40 8.77 14.23
C THR A 80 -13.93 8.73 14.32
N ALA A 81 -14.66 8.82 13.20
CA ALA A 81 -16.11 8.70 13.17
C ALA A 81 -16.63 7.26 13.32
N THR A 82 -15.83 6.26 12.94
CA THR A 82 -16.21 4.84 13.01
C THR A 82 -15.88 4.22 14.38
N LYS A 83 -15.08 4.91 15.21
CA LYS A 83 -14.74 4.51 16.60
C LYS A 83 -15.76 4.95 17.66
N ILE A 84 -16.99 5.27 17.25
CA ILE A 84 -18.10 5.65 18.15
C ILE A 84 -18.99 4.44 18.45
#